data_AF-A0A8J7SX41-F1
#
_entry.id   AF-A0A8J7SX41-F1
#
_cell.length_a   1.000
_cell.length_b   1.000
_cell.length_c   1.000
_cell.angle_alpha   90.00
_cell.angle_beta   90.00
_cell.angle_gamma   90.00
#
_symmetry.space_group_name_H-M   'P 1'
#
loop_
_entity.id
_entity.type
_entity.pdbx_description
1 polymer ?
#
loop_
_entity_poly.entity_id
_entity_poly.type
_entity_poly.pdbx_seq_one_letter_code
_entity_poly.pdbx_strand_id
1 'polypeptide(L)'
;VLVALVCFSTIGIIYLVAWALIPAANTPEDRLRMQGKPVNAQSISEEVMREANRAANYVQSPEFRSAARSFWGTLLTIFVFCVKLFVLLIIGTLIVSVLACAVFLAIAYGESSHIGNAMNDSLGWLIAHDAMIGVLGWLGVISSLVFLGTLFYLLVRSLFKSSSTRPLSAATRWALALVCLVTLISSIAFGSLFAYKVKWVKETNPNIYNLSTIPRSVNLLARDGWKLNTAVNINAGDRCVSTTDDFGSSVELPYYKFEKEIDTKPMSLDMERSETLPAGRYHIEAITAADGPGINLFYTERGRRIVTPVLPRLSSGFGNMSTMPYDSVAKLGLFNDSITPLQWHTMQADDAGEWSLQRTPSFDHAGGKLTYGFAGTLPVGADKIKVLRIRVVSEAYGAK
;
A
#
# COMPACT_ATOMS: atom_id res chain seq x y z
N VAL A 1 -3.55 16.12 20.76
CA VAL A 1 -4.41 15.27 21.65
C VAL A 1 -3.59 14.59 22.75
N LEU A 2 -2.57 13.79 22.43
CA LEU A 2 -1.71 13.14 23.45
C LEU A 2 -1.04 14.13 24.42
N VAL A 3 -0.52 15.25 23.92
CA VAL A 3 0.10 16.30 24.77
C VAL A 3 -0.91 16.92 25.74
N ALA A 4 -2.14 17.18 25.29
CA ALA A 4 -3.19 17.73 26.15
C ALA A 4 -3.61 16.74 27.26
N LEU A 5 -3.62 15.44 26.94
CA LEU A 5 -3.98 14.37 27.88
C LEU A 5 -2.88 14.16 28.94
N VAL A 6 -1.61 14.23 28.51
CA VAL A 6 -0.47 14.26 29.43
C VAL A 6 -0.58 15.47 30.35
N CYS A 7 -0.70 16.69 29.82
CA CYS A 7 -0.79 17.91 30.63
C CYS A 7 -1.94 17.91 31.64
N PHE A 8 -3.13 17.42 31.27
CA PHE A 8 -4.26 17.35 32.20
C PHE A 8 -4.03 16.32 33.31
N SER A 9 -3.41 15.19 33.00
CA SER A 9 -3.08 14.16 33.99
C SER A 9 -2.01 14.64 34.97
N THR A 10 -0.99 15.37 34.48
CA THR A 10 0.08 15.90 35.35
C THR A 10 -0.44 16.96 36.29
N ILE A 11 -1.30 17.88 35.82
CA ILE A 11 -1.89 18.92 36.67
C ILE A 11 -2.79 18.29 37.74
N GLY A 12 -3.57 17.25 37.41
CA GLY A 12 -4.38 16.53 38.39
C GLY A 12 -3.56 15.82 39.47
N ILE A 13 -2.43 15.20 39.09
CA ILE A 13 -1.52 14.54 40.04
C ILE A 13 -0.81 15.58 40.91
N ILE A 14 -0.34 16.69 40.32
CA ILE A 14 0.28 17.79 41.06
C ILE A 14 -0.70 18.40 42.08
N TYR A 15 -1.97 18.56 41.71
CA TYR A 15 -3.01 19.04 42.63
C TYR A 15 -3.25 18.07 43.80
N LEU A 16 -3.31 16.76 43.54
CA LEU A 16 -3.49 15.74 44.58
C LEU A 16 -2.27 15.64 45.51
N VAL A 17 -1.07 15.79 44.97
CA VAL A 17 0.18 15.81 45.74
C VAL A 17 0.29 17.08 46.57
N ALA A 18 -0.04 18.25 46.01
CA ALA A 18 -0.09 19.51 46.75
C ALA A 18 -1.14 19.49 47.87
N TRP A 19 -2.31 18.88 47.62
CA TRP A 19 -3.35 18.69 48.64
C TRP A 19 -2.92 17.75 49.77
N ALA A 20 -2.16 16.69 49.46
CA ALA A 20 -1.60 15.79 50.48
C ALA A 20 -0.43 16.40 51.26
N LEU A 21 0.33 17.31 50.65
CA LEU A 21 1.51 17.95 51.24
C LEU A 21 1.17 19.20 52.07
N ILE A 22 0.05 19.88 51.84
CA ILE A 22 -0.35 21.08 52.59
C ILE A 22 -1.13 20.64 53.85
N PRO A 23 -0.54 20.68 55.06
CA PRO A 23 -1.26 20.32 56.26
C PRO A 23 -2.16 21.49 56.66
N ALA A 24 -3.44 21.21 56.94
CA ALA A 24 -4.35 22.20 57.50
C ALA A 24 -4.22 22.24 59.02
N ALA A 25 -3.60 23.29 59.59
CA ALA A 25 -3.96 23.87 60.89
C ALA A 25 -3.05 25.07 61.25
N ASN A 26 -3.68 26.23 61.49
CA ASN A 26 -3.11 27.32 62.28
C ASN A 26 -3.05 26.85 63.75
N THR A 27 -1.91 27.02 64.39
CA THR A 27 -1.48 26.35 65.62
C THR A 27 -2.48 26.46 66.80
N PRO A 28 -2.67 25.39 67.61
CA PRO A 28 -3.62 25.34 68.74
C PRO A 28 -3.30 26.29 69.91
N GLU A 29 -2.05 26.77 69.94
CA GLU A 29 -1.45 27.51 71.04
C GLU A 29 -2.06 28.92 71.22
N ASP A 30 -2.38 29.58 70.10
CA ASP A 30 -2.98 30.92 70.11
C ASP A 30 -4.45 30.90 70.54
N ARG A 31 -5.15 29.78 70.33
CA ARG A 31 -6.58 29.66 70.69
C ARG A 31 -6.80 29.49 72.20
N LEU A 32 -5.85 28.84 72.88
CA LEU A 32 -5.88 28.70 74.34
C LEU A 32 -5.62 30.03 75.06
N ARG A 33 -4.78 30.90 74.47
CA ARG A 33 -4.52 32.25 74.99
C ARG A 33 -5.75 33.17 74.92
N MET A 34 -6.57 33.04 73.88
CA MET A 34 -7.78 33.87 73.69
C MET A 34 -8.96 33.49 74.61
N GLN A 35 -8.96 32.30 75.22
CA GLN A 35 -10.06 31.84 76.11
C GLN A 35 -9.81 32.14 77.60
N GLY A 36 -8.72 32.83 77.95
CA GLY A 36 -8.43 33.25 79.33
C GLY A 36 -8.19 32.11 80.33
N LYS A 37 -7.91 30.89 79.88
CA LYS A 37 -7.62 29.75 80.74
C LYS A 37 -6.11 29.66 81.05
N PRO A 38 -5.71 29.32 82.29
CA PRO A 38 -4.31 29.18 82.63
C PRO A 38 -3.68 28.00 81.87
N VAL A 39 -2.55 28.30 81.23
CA VAL A 39 -1.74 27.33 80.47
C VAL A 39 -0.96 26.48 81.48
N ASN A 40 -1.51 25.32 81.82
CA ASN A 40 -0.83 24.29 82.62
C ASN A 40 -0.63 23.06 81.73
N ALA A 41 0.46 22.30 81.91
CA ALA A 41 0.77 21.13 81.07
C ALA A 41 -0.39 20.11 81.04
N GLN A 42 -1.18 20.05 82.12
CA GLN A 42 -2.36 19.19 82.24
C GLN A 42 -3.61 19.72 81.51
N SER A 43 -3.81 21.04 81.42
CA SER A 43 -4.95 21.62 80.69
C SER A 43 -4.73 21.59 79.18
N ILE A 44 -3.47 21.66 78.74
CA ILE A 44 -3.09 21.42 77.34
C ILE A 44 -3.31 19.96 76.97
N SER A 45 -2.81 19.01 77.79
CA SER A 45 -2.97 17.59 77.46
C SER A 45 -4.43 17.16 77.44
N GLU A 46 -5.26 17.69 78.34
CA GLU A 46 -6.68 17.37 78.40
C GLU A 46 -7.48 17.97 77.22
N GLU A 47 -7.17 19.20 76.80
CA GLU A 47 -7.78 19.81 75.61
C GLU A 47 -7.29 19.14 74.31
N VAL A 48 -6.00 18.77 74.23
CA VAL A 48 -5.44 18.01 73.10
C VAL A 48 -6.05 16.61 73.02
N MET A 49 -6.23 15.91 74.15
CA MET A 49 -6.91 14.62 74.17
C MET A 49 -8.40 14.75 73.85
N ARG A 50 -9.06 15.86 74.24
CA ARG A 50 -10.46 16.15 73.90
C ARG A 50 -10.64 16.46 72.41
N GLU A 51 -9.74 17.24 71.82
CA GLU A 51 -9.68 17.53 70.38
C GLU A 51 -9.36 16.27 69.58
N ALA A 52 -8.38 15.45 70.04
CA ALA A 52 -8.05 14.17 69.42
C ALA A 52 -9.24 13.19 69.49
N ASN A 53 -9.95 13.12 70.61
CA ASN A 53 -11.16 12.30 70.74
C ASN A 53 -12.32 12.86 69.91
N ARG A 54 -12.49 14.18 69.77
CA ARG A 54 -13.49 14.77 68.87
C ARG A 54 -13.18 14.48 67.41
N ALA A 55 -11.91 14.59 67.01
CA ALA A 55 -11.46 14.25 65.65
C ALA A 55 -11.62 12.74 65.38
N ALA A 56 -11.27 11.88 66.34
CA ALA A 56 -11.45 10.43 66.22
C ALA A 56 -12.95 10.06 66.12
N ASN A 57 -13.80 10.66 66.95
CA ASN A 57 -15.26 10.46 66.90
C ASN A 57 -15.88 11.03 65.61
N TYR A 58 -15.36 12.13 65.07
CA TYR A 58 -15.78 12.69 63.79
C TYR A 58 -15.39 11.78 62.62
N VAL A 59 -14.18 11.23 62.60
CA VAL A 59 -13.74 10.26 61.58
C VAL A 59 -14.54 8.95 61.66
N GLN A 60 -14.98 8.54 62.86
CA GLN A 60 -15.85 7.39 63.06
C GLN A 60 -17.35 7.70 62.86
N SER A 61 -17.72 8.98 62.73
CA SER A 61 -19.12 9.39 62.63
C SER A 61 -19.80 8.92 61.33
N PRO A 62 -21.12 8.69 61.36
CA PRO A 62 -21.91 8.40 60.16
C PRO A 62 -21.84 9.53 59.12
N GLU A 63 -21.69 10.77 59.59
CA GLU A 63 -21.62 11.98 58.77
C GLU A 63 -20.34 12.01 57.94
N PHE A 64 -19.17 11.76 58.54
CA PHE A 64 -17.90 11.66 57.81
C PHE A 64 -17.91 10.50 56.80
N ARG A 65 -18.46 9.34 57.19
CA ARG A 65 -18.64 8.21 56.26
C ARG A 65 -19.56 8.55 55.09
N SER A 66 -20.62 9.34 55.33
CA SER A 66 -21.55 9.79 54.28
C SER A 66 -20.93 10.85 53.36
N ALA A 67 -20.16 11.79 53.91
CA ALA A 67 -19.44 12.82 53.17
C ALA A 67 -18.31 12.21 52.32
N ALA A 68 -17.53 11.30 52.88
CA ALA A 68 -16.51 10.54 52.15
C ALA A 68 -17.14 9.69 51.02
N ARG A 69 -18.27 9.04 51.28
CA ARG A 69 -19.00 8.27 50.25
C ARG A 69 -19.57 9.16 49.14
N SER A 70 -20.06 10.35 49.49
CA SER A 70 -20.54 11.35 48.53
C SER A 70 -19.39 11.92 47.66
N PHE A 71 -18.23 12.19 48.26
CA PHE A 71 -17.03 12.59 47.56
C PHE A 71 -16.55 11.50 46.58
N TRP A 72 -16.43 10.26 47.05
CA TRP A 72 -16.07 9.12 46.20
C TRP A 72 -17.10 8.87 45.09
N GLY A 73 -18.40 9.02 45.37
CA GLY A 73 -19.46 8.91 44.36
C GLY A 73 -19.37 9.99 43.29
N THR A 74 -19.05 11.23 43.68
CA THR A 74 -18.85 12.35 42.76
C THR A 74 -17.59 12.15 41.92
N LEU A 75 -16.47 11.75 42.54
CA LEU A 75 -15.23 11.45 41.86
C LEU A 75 -15.39 10.32 40.83
N LEU A 76 -16.08 9.23 41.21
CA LEU A 76 -16.38 8.12 40.31
C LEU A 76 -17.27 8.56 39.15
N THR A 77 -18.25 9.43 39.40
CA THR A 77 -19.13 9.98 38.36
C THR A 77 -18.34 10.81 37.35
N ILE A 78 -17.44 11.69 37.83
CA ILE A 78 -16.53 12.47 36.99
C ILE A 78 -15.61 11.54 36.19
N PHE A 79 -15.02 10.54 36.84
CA PHE A 79 -14.15 9.56 36.17
C PHE A 79 -14.88 8.80 35.06
N VAL A 80 -16.08 8.27 35.33
CA VAL A 80 -16.91 7.57 34.33
C VAL A 80 -17.31 8.50 33.19
N PHE A 81 -17.62 9.78 33.49
CA PHE A 81 -17.90 10.79 32.47
C PHE A 81 -16.68 11.01 31.56
N CYS A 82 -15.48 11.17 32.13
CA CYS A 82 -14.23 11.30 31.38
C CYS A 82 -13.96 10.08 30.49
N VAL A 83 -14.15 8.86 31.01
CA VAL A 83 -13.98 7.62 30.23
C VAL A 83 -14.98 7.55 29.08
N LYS A 84 -16.27 7.85 29.32
CA LYS A 84 -17.29 7.86 28.26
C LYS A 84 -17.00 8.91 27.20
N LEU A 85 -16.54 10.10 27.60
CA LEU A 85 -16.13 11.15 26.67
C LEU A 85 -14.94 10.70 25.82
N PHE A 86 -13.95 10.07 26.44
CA PHE A 86 -12.79 9.52 25.74
C PHE A 86 -13.19 8.44 24.72
N VAL A 87 -14.06 7.51 25.11
CA VAL A 87 -14.60 6.48 24.19
C VAL A 87 -15.40 7.11 23.04
N LEU A 88 -16.17 8.18 23.32
CA LEU A 88 -16.89 8.92 22.28
C LEU A 88 -15.95 9.56 21.27
N LEU A 89 -14.81 10.12 21.72
CA LEU A 89 -13.80 10.67 20.82
C LEU A 89 -13.17 9.58 19.94
N ILE A 90 -12.89 8.40 20.50
CA ILE A 90 -12.37 7.25 19.72
C ILE A 90 -13.37 6.81 18.65
N ILE A 91 -14.65 6.70 19.00
CA ILE A 91 -15.67 6.32 18.01
C ILE A 91 -15.84 7.41 16.96
N GLY A 92 -15.77 8.69 17.37
CA GLY A 92 -15.79 9.82 16.45
C GLY A 92 -14.65 9.75 15.44
N THR A 93 -13.41 9.48 15.88
CA THR A 93 -12.28 9.32 14.95
C THR A 93 -12.42 8.08 14.07
N LEU A 94 -12.96 6.97 14.58
CA LEU A 94 -13.24 5.79 13.77
C LEU A 94 -14.28 6.07 12.68
N ILE A 95 -15.35 6.82 12.98
CA ILE A 95 -16.35 7.23 11.99
C ILE A 95 -15.69 8.06 10.88
N VAL A 96 -14.86 9.04 11.24
CA VAL A 96 -14.12 9.86 10.26
C VAL A 96 -13.21 9.00 9.39
N SER A 97 -12.50 8.03 9.98
CA SER A 97 -11.66 7.09 9.22
C SER A 97 -12.47 6.25 8.23
N VAL A 98 -13.64 5.72 8.64
CA VAL A 98 -14.51 4.94 7.74
C VAL A 98 -15.08 5.82 6.63
N LEU A 99 -15.44 7.07 6.91
CA LEU A 99 -15.87 8.04 5.90
C LEU A 99 -14.73 8.36 4.92
N ALA A 100 -13.50 8.52 5.40
CA ALA A 100 -12.34 8.68 4.53
C ALA A 100 -12.17 7.45 3.61
N CYS A 101 -12.28 6.23 4.15
CA CYS A 101 -12.28 5.01 3.33
C CYS A 101 -13.41 5.00 2.28
N ALA A 102 -14.60 5.48 2.63
CA ALA A 102 -15.72 5.62 1.69
C ALA A 102 -15.39 6.57 0.53
N VAL A 103 -14.75 7.71 0.83
CA VAL A 103 -14.31 8.68 -0.17
C VAL A 103 -13.23 8.07 -1.08
N PHE A 104 -12.24 7.39 -0.52
CA PHE A 104 -11.22 6.68 -1.32
C PHE A 104 -11.83 5.60 -2.20
N LEU A 105 -12.80 4.83 -1.70
CA LEU A 105 -13.56 3.87 -2.49
C LEU A 105 -14.33 4.55 -3.62
N ALA A 106 -14.99 5.67 -3.37
CA ALA A 106 -15.72 6.42 -4.40
C ALA A 106 -14.80 6.95 -5.50
N ILE A 107 -13.62 7.47 -5.13
CA ILE A 107 -12.59 7.90 -6.09
C ILE A 107 -12.12 6.71 -6.93
N ALA A 108 -11.78 5.60 -6.29
CA ALA A 108 -11.36 4.37 -6.96
C ALA A 108 -12.44 3.84 -7.94
N TYR A 109 -13.71 3.93 -7.56
CA TYR A 109 -14.82 3.60 -8.44
C TYR A 109 -14.92 4.54 -9.65
N GLY A 110 -14.70 5.84 -9.46
CA GLY A 110 -14.63 6.80 -10.57
C GLY A 110 -13.49 6.46 -11.53
N GLU A 111 -12.29 6.21 -10.99
CA GLU A 111 -11.11 5.79 -11.75
C GLU A 111 -11.33 4.48 -12.54
N SER A 112 -12.08 3.52 -11.98
CA SER A 112 -12.34 2.22 -12.63
C SER A 112 -13.06 2.34 -13.99
N SER A 113 -13.79 3.44 -14.21
CA SER A 113 -14.51 3.71 -15.47
C SER A 113 -13.65 4.31 -16.57
N HIS A 114 -12.45 4.82 -16.23
CA HIS A 114 -11.46 5.36 -17.15
C HIS A 114 -10.32 4.33 -17.30
N ILE A 115 -10.55 3.31 -18.12
CA ILE A 115 -9.74 2.06 -18.26
C ILE A 115 -8.25 2.29 -18.63
N GLY A 116 -7.78 3.53 -18.85
CA GLY A 116 -6.42 3.81 -19.34
C GLY A 116 -5.36 4.29 -18.34
N ASN A 117 -5.71 4.90 -17.20
CA ASN A 117 -4.71 5.74 -16.47
C ASN A 117 -4.46 5.39 -15.00
N ALA A 118 -5.06 4.33 -14.46
CA ALA A 118 -4.86 3.99 -13.07
C ALA A 118 -3.64 3.09 -12.91
N MET A 119 -2.64 3.55 -12.15
CA MET A 119 -1.48 2.76 -11.70
C MET A 119 -1.90 1.31 -11.42
N ASN A 120 -1.16 0.35 -11.97
CA ASN A 120 -1.44 -1.10 -11.94
C ASN A 120 -1.61 -1.74 -10.54
N ASP A 121 -1.53 -0.96 -9.46
CA ASP A 121 -1.74 -1.38 -8.07
C ASP A 121 -2.77 -0.51 -7.31
N SER A 122 -3.55 0.30 -8.03
CA SER A 122 -4.64 1.10 -7.46
C SER A 122 -5.89 0.26 -7.17
N LEU A 123 -6.69 0.70 -6.19
CA LEU A 123 -7.98 0.09 -5.88
C LEU A 123 -8.97 0.22 -7.06
N GLY A 124 -8.86 1.29 -7.86
CA GLY A 124 -9.73 1.49 -9.02
C GLY A 124 -9.53 0.44 -10.11
N TRP A 125 -8.27 0.06 -10.36
CA TRP A 125 -7.98 -1.03 -11.28
C TRP A 125 -8.48 -2.41 -10.78
N LEU A 126 -8.33 -2.71 -9.48
CA LEU A 126 -8.93 -3.90 -8.84
C LEU A 126 -10.44 -4.00 -9.09
N ILE A 127 -11.14 -2.87 -8.92
CA ILE A 127 -12.58 -2.79 -9.10
C ILE A 127 -12.97 -2.94 -10.58
N ALA A 128 -12.18 -2.40 -11.51
CA ALA A 128 -12.40 -2.58 -12.95
C ALA A 128 -12.23 -4.04 -13.39
N HIS A 129 -11.26 -4.75 -12.80
CA HIS A 129 -10.98 -6.15 -13.12
C HIS A 129 -12.00 -7.12 -12.49
N ASP A 130 -12.39 -6.86 -11.24
CA ASP A 130 -13.45 -7.62 -10.56
C ASP A 130 -14.35 -6.68 -9.75
N ALA A 131 -15.51 -6.37 -10.32
CA ALA A 131 -16.51 -5.47 -9.71
C ALA A 131 -16.97 -5.93 -8.32
N MET A 132 -16.83 -7.23 -7.99
CA MET A 132 -17.19 -7.76 -6.68
C MET A 132 -16.34 -7.16 -5.57
N ILE A 133 -15.09 -6.77 -5.85
CA ILE A 133 -14.22 -6.10 -4.86
C ILE A 133 -14.86 -4.80 -4.39
N GLY A 134 -15.33 -3.99 -5.32
CA GLY A 134 -15.97 -2.73 -4.97
C GLY A 134 -17.29 -2.95 -4.21
N VAL A 135 -18.09 -3.95 -4.62
CA VAL A 135 -19.37 -4.28 -3.95
C VAL A 135 -19.11 -4.68 -2.50
N LEU A 136 -18.14 -5.57 -2.25
CA LEU A 136 -17.74 -5.97 -0.91
C LEU A 136 -17.19 -4.79 -0.10
N GLY A 137 -16.43 -3.89 -0.73
CA GLY A 137 -15.93 -2.65 -0.13
C GLY A 137 -17.06 -1.76 0.38
N TRP A 138 -18.06 -1.47 -0.46
CA TRP A 138 -19.23 -0.66 -0.07
C TRP A 138 -20.08 -1.32 1.01
N LEU A 139 -20.33 -2.63 0.92
CA LEU A 139 -21.06 -3.35 1.96
C LEU A 139 -20.32 -3.31 3.31
N GLY A 140 -18.98 -3.41 3.29
CA GLY A 140 -18.13 -3.26 4.47
C GLY A 140 -18.21 -1.84 5.06
N VAL A 141 -18.16 -0.80 4.23
CA VAL A 141 -18.28 0.60 4.69
C VAL A 141 -19.65 0.87 5.30
N ILE A 142 -20.73 0.49 4.61
CA ILE A 142 -22.10 0.75 5.06
C ILE A 142 -22.37 0.04 6.40
N SER A 143 -22.03 -1.25 6.51
CA SER A 143 -22.21 -2.01 7.74
C SER A 143 -21.39 -1.42 8.91
N SER A 144 -20.16 -0.95 8.65
CA SER A 144 -19.31 -0.30 9.64
C SER A 144 -19.87 1.05 10.11
N LEU A 145 -20.42 1.86 9.19
CA LEU A 145 -21.06 3.13 9.54
C LEU A 145 -22.33 2.94 10.38
N VAL A 146 -23.17 1.96 10.05
CA VAL A 146 -24.37 1.65 10.84
C VAL A 146 -23.98 1.15 12.24
N PHE A 147 -22.97 0.29 12.34
CA PHE A 147 -22.46 -0.18 13.63
C PHE A 147 -21.91 0.96 14.49
N LEU A 148 -20.97 1.75 13.95
CA LEU A 148 -20.36 2.88 14.67
C LEU A 148 -21.39 3.97 14.99
N GLY A 149 -22.32 4.25 14.08
CA GLY A 149 -23.41 5.19 14.31
C GLY A 149 -24.35 4.75 15.43
N THR A 150 -24.66 3.46 15.52
CA THR A 150 -25.45 2.89 16.62
C THR A 150 -24.72 3.01 17.95
N LEU A 151 -23.40 2.72 17.99
CA LEU A 151 -22.58 2.90 19.19
C LEU A 151 -22.48 4.37 19.61
N PHE A 152 -22.26 5.26 18.64
CA PHE A 152 -22.18 6.70 18.87
C PHE A 152 -23.49 7.22 19.46
N TYR A 153 -24.64 6.84 18.89
CA TYR A 153 -25.97 7.19 19.41
C TYR A 153 -26.15 6.73 20.87
N LEU A 154 -25.80 5.47 21.17
CA LEU A 154 -25.93 4.93 22.53
C LEU A 154 -25.05 5.67 23.53
N LEU A 155 -23.84 6.06 23.13
CA LEU A 155 -22.90 6.80 23.99
C LEU A 155 -23.31 8.25 24.21
N VAL A 156 -23.71 8.96 23.16
CA VAL A 156 -24.26 10.32 23.25
C VAL A 156 -25.48 10.29 24.19
N ARG A 157 -26.40 9.37 24.00
CA ARG A 157 -27.56 9.21 24.87
C ARG A 157 -27.18 8.88 26.32
N SER A 158 -26.12 8.11 26.52
CA SER A 158 -25.59 7.76 27.85
C SER A 158 -24.89 8.92 28.55
N LEU A 159 -24.30 9.85 27.79
CA LEU A 159 -23.63 11.06 28.29
C LEU A 159 -24.62 12.17 28.63
N PHE A 160 -25.61 12.41 27.75
CA PHE A 160 -26.63 13.45 27.93
C PHE A 160 -27.89 12.94 28.63
N LYS A 161 -27.79 11.83 29.37
CA LYS A 161 -28.90 11.27 30.12
C LYS A 161 -29.30 12.22 31.26
N SER A 162 -30.24 13.11 30.99
CA SER A 162 -30.88 13.98 31.98
C SER A 162 -32.14 13.31 32.58
N SER A 163 -32.64 13.83 33.70
CA SER A 163 -33.88 13.37 34.37
C SER A 163 -35.11 13.39 33.45
N SER A 164 -35.09 14.21 32.40
CA SER A 164 -36.17 14.32 31.39
C SER A 164 -36.04 13.33 30.21
N THR A 165 -34.96 12.54 30.15
CA THR A 165 -34.78 11.57 29.05
C THR A 165 -35.70 10.37 29.23
N ARG A 166 -36.70 10.24 28.35
CA ARG A 166 -37.62 9.09 28.36
C ARG A 166 -36.83 7.78 28.25
N PRO A 167 -37.09 6.77 29.09
CA PRO A 167 -36.43 5.48 28.98
C PRO A 167 -36.80 4.83 27.64
N LEU A 168 -35.85 4.12 27.04
CA LEU A 168 -36.14 3.32 25.85
C LEU A 168 -37.11 2.19 26.23
N SER A 169 -38.11 1.96 25.36
CA SER A 169 -38.93 0.76 25.46
C SER A 169 -38.04 -0.49 25.43
N ALA A 170 -38.47 -1.56 26.09
CA ALA A 170 -37.73 -2.82 26.06
C ALA A 170 -37.51 -3.29 24.61
N ALA A 171 -38.54 -3.17 23.77
CA ALA A 171 -38.47 -3.49 22.35
C ALA A 171 -37.38 -2.69 21.61
N THR A 172 -37.30 -1.38 21.82
CA THR A 172 -36.27 -0.54 21.17
C THR A 172 -34.86 -0.87 21.63
N ARG A 173 -34.67 -1.21 22.92
CA ARG A 173 -33.35 -1.64 23.43
C ARG A 173 -32.88 -2.93 22.77
N TRP A 174 -33.76 -3.92 22.71
CA TRP A 174 -33.46 -5.20 22.07
C TRP A 174 -33.26 -5.06 20.56
N ALA A 175 -34.05 -4.22 19.89
CA ALA A 175 -33.87 -3.92 18.48
C ALA A 175 -32.50 -3.27 18.19
N LEU A 176 -32.09 -2.27 18.99
CA LEU A 176 -30.77 -1.64 18.84
C LEU A 176 -29.62 -2.62 19.11
N ALA A 177 -29.77 -3.49 20.12
CA ALA A 177 -28.79 -4.53 20.40
C ALA A 177 -28.65 -5.53 19.25
N LEU A 178 -29.78 -5.96 18.67
CA LEU A 178 -29.81 -6.85 17.51
C LEU A 178 -29.17 -6.20 16.29
N VAL A 179 -29.54 -4.95 15.98
CA VAL A 179 -28.95 -4.18 14.87
C VAL A 179 -27.44 -4.02 15.05
N CYS A 180 -26.99 -3.70 16.27
CA CYS A 180 -25.57 -3.58 16.59
C CYS A 180 -24.81 -4.89 16.35
N LEU A 181 -25.39 -6.03 16.76
CA LEU A 181 -24.78 -7.34 16.59
C LEU A 181 -24.73 -7.77 15.13
N VAL A 182 -25.83 -7.61 14.38
CA VAL A 182 -25.90 -7.96 12.96
C VAL A 182 -24.94 -7.11 12.13
N THR A 183 -24.87 -5.80 12.41
CA THR A 183 -23.99 -4.88 11.68
C THR A 183 -22.52 -5.10 12.00
N LEU A 184 -22.18 -5.48 13.24
CA LEU A 184 -20.84 -5.90 13.61
C LEU A 184 -20.39 -7.16 12.86
N ILE A 185 -21.22 -8.21 12.86
CA ILE A 185 -20.91 -9.46 12.15
C ILE A 185 -20.75 -9.19 10.65
N SER A 186 -21.65 -8.38 10.07
CA SER A 186 -21.61 -8.01 8.67
C SER A 186 -20.34 -7.21 8.32
N SER A 187 -19.95 -6.25 9.15
CA SER A 187 -18.73 -5.45 8.97
C SER A 187 -17.48 -6.33 8.95
N ILE A 188 -17.36 -7.25 9.90
CA ILE A 188 -16.22 -8.18 9.97
C ILE A 188 -16.21 -9.12 8.77
N ALA A 189 -17.37 -9.69 8.41
CA ALA A 189 -17.50 -10.62 7.30
C ALA A 189 -17.17 -9.96 5.96
N PHE A 190 -17.79 -8.83 5.63
CA PHE A 190 -17.54 -8.12 4.38
C PHE A 190 -16.13 -7.54 4.32
N GLY A 191 -15.60 -7.00 5.42
CA GLY A 191 -14.21 -6.54 5.49
C GLY A 191 -13.20 -7.66 5.21
N SER A 192 -13.45 -8.84 5.77
CA SER A 192 -12.60 -10.02 5.58
C SER A 192 -12.70 -10.58 4.16
N LEU A 193 -13.91 -10.65 3.59
CA LEU A 193 -14.14 -11.07 2.21
C LEU A 193 -13.52 -10.08 1.22
N PHE A 194 -13.63 -8.78 1.46
CA PHE A 194 -12.96 -7.75 0.69
C PHE A 194 -11.45 -7.95 0.68
N ALA A 195 -10.83 -8.08 1.86
CA ALA A 195 -9.39 -8.29 1.99
C ALA A 195 -8.92 -9.59 1.32
N TYR A 196 -9.66 -10.69 1.53
CA TYR A 196 -9.40 -11.97 0.89
C TYR A 196 -9.48 -11.87 -0.63
N LYS A 197 -10.52 -11.23 -1.17
CA LYS A 197 -10.73 -11.11 -2.61
C LYS A 197 -9.68 -10.23 -3.26
N VAL A 198 -9.34 -9.09 -2.65
CA VAL A 198 -8.21 -8.25 -3.09
C VAL A 198 -6.93 -9.06 -3.13
N LYS A 199 -6.62 -9.79 -2.05
CA LYS A 199 -5.43 -10.65 -1.98
C LYS A 199 -5.44 -11.74 -3.07
N TRP A 200 -6.56 -12.44 -3.23
CA TRP A 200 -6.71 -13.50 -4.24
C TRP A 200 -6.52 -12.98 -5.65
N VAL A 201 -7.09 -11.81 -5.97
CA VAL A 201 -6.92 -11.16 -7.29
C VAL A 201 -5.45 -10.75 -7.50
N LYS A 202 -4.77 -10.26 -6.47
CA LYS A 202 -3.33 -9.95 -6.52
C LYS A 202 -2.46 -11.20 -6.73
N GLU A 203 -2.76 -12.30 -6.05
CA GLU A 203 -2.00 -13.57 -6.15
C GLU A 203 -2.29 -14.33 -7.45
N THR A 204 -3.51 -14.26 -7.98
CA THR A 204 -3.93 -14.93 -9.22
C THR A 204 -3.50 -14.17 -10.46
N ASN A 205 -3.35 -12.83 -10.37
CA ASN A 205 -2.87 -11.98 -11.45
C ASN A 205 -1.52 -11.29 -11.12
N PRO A 206 -0.45 -12.06 -10.82
CA PRO A 206 0.85 -11.51 -10.41
C PRO A 206 1.53 -10.73 -11.54
N ASN A 207 1.09 -10.91 -12.79
CA ASN A 207 1.56 -10.20 -13.98
C ASN A 207 1.06 -8.75 -14.06
N ILE A 208 -0.01 -8.40 -13.33
CA ILE A 208 -0.66 -7.10 -13.44
C ILE A 208 -0.46 -6.25 -12.18
N TYR A 209 -0.43 -6.83 -10.96
CA TYR A 209 -0.28 -6.07 -9.70
C TYR A 209 1.15 -5.73 -9.28
N ASN A 210 2.16 -6.34 -9.90
CA ASN A 210 3.56 -6.12 -9.55
C ASN A 210 4.21 -5.09 -10.50
N LEU A 211 3.74 -3.84 -10.52
CA LEU A 211 4.49 -2.74 -11.15
C LEU A 211 4.96 -1.68 -10.14
N SER A 212 4.39 -1.65 -8.93
CA SER A 212 4.71 -0.69 -7.86
C SER A 212 5.50 -1.29 -6.68
N THR A 213 5.54 -2.62 -6.52
CA THR A 213 6.14 -3.29 -5.34
C THR A 213 7.18 -4.37 -5.68
N ILE A 214 7.81 -4.33 -6.85
CA ILE A 214 8.93 -5.23 -7.18
C ILE A 214 10.23 -4.70 -6.55
N PRO A 215 10.90 -5.43 -5.63
CA PRO A 215 12.35 -5.32 -5.51
C PRO A 215 12.96 -6.03 -6.73
N ARG A 216 13.68 -5.24 -7.55
CA ARG A 216 14.61 -5.66 -8.62
C ARG A 216 13.98 -6.34 -9.85
N SER A 217 14.15 -5.70 -11.01
CA SER A 217 13.79 -6.18 -12.36
C SER A 217 14.28 -7.58 -12.74
N VAL A 218 15.26 -8.11 -12.00
CA VAL A 218 15.81 -9.46 -12.18
C VAL A 218 14.71 -10.52 -12.01
N ASN A 219 13.71 -10.27 -11.16
CA ASN A 219 12.56 -11.16 -11.00
C ASN A 219 11.63 -11.17 -12.22
N LEU A 220 11.54 -10.08 -12.99
CA LEU A 220 10.75 -10.03 -14.23
C LEU A 220 11.43 -10.83 -15.35
N LEU A 221 12.76 -10.71 -15.47
CA LEU A 221 13.54 -11.56 -16.36
C LEU A 221 13.30 -13.04 -16.02
N ALA A 222 13.46 -13.43 -14.76
CA ALA A 222 13.23 -14.81 -14.31
C ALA A 222 11.79 -15.29 -14.58
N ARG A 223 10.79 -14.45 -14.32
CA ARG A 223 9.37 -14.73 -14.60
C ARG A 223 9.12 -14.98 -16.09
N ASP A 224 9.71 -14.16 -16.96
CA ASP A 224 9.55 -14.27 -18.41
C ASP A 224 10.44 -15.39 -19.02
N GLY A 225 11.03 -16.24 -18.17
CA GLY A 225 11.81 -17.41 -18.55
C GLY A 225 13.28 -17.12 -18.86
N TRP A 226 13.77 -15.92 -18.55
CA TRP A 226 15.17 -15.54 -18.74
C TRP A 226 16.03 -15.98 -17.56
N LYS A 227 17.11 -16.66 -17.90
CA LYS A 227 18.22 -16.99 -17.01
C LYS A 227 19.40 -16.10 -17.37
N LEU A 228 19.85 -15.32 -16.39
CA LEU A 228 21.01 -14.44 -16.52
C LEU A 228 22.26 -15.22 -16.07
N ASN A 229 23.09 -15.62 -17.03
CA ASN A 229 24.34 -16.34 -16.78
C ASN A 229 25.47 -15.39 -16.36
N THR A 230 25.55 -14.22 -17.01
CA THR A 230 26.55 -13.19 -16.72
C THR A 230 25.91 -11.81 -16.79
N ALA A 231 26.18 -10.97 -15.78
CA ALA A 231 25.86 -9.55 -15.81
C ALA A 231 26.97 -8.77 -15.09
N VAL A 232 27.72 -7.98 -15.84
CA VAL A 232 28.87 -7.22 -15.33
C VAL A 232 28.72 -5.76 -15.76
N ASN A 233 28.80 -4.84 -14.79
CA ASN A 233 28.72 -3.39 -15.01
C ASN A 233 27.39 -2.94 -15.62
N ILE A 234 26.27 -3.52 -15.15
CA ILE A 234 24.92 -3.31 -15.68
C ILE A 234 24.02 -2.73 -14.58
N ASN A 235 23.31 -1.63 -14.90
CA ASN A 235 22.18 -1.04 -14.18
C ASN A 235 22.39 -0.88 -12.65
N ALA A 236 23.05 0.22 -12.24
CA ALA A 236 23.04 0.64 -10.83
C ALA A 236 21.59 0.76 -10.32
N GLY A 237 21.19 -0.11 -9.40
CA GLY A 237 19.83 -0.13 -8.84
C GLY A 237 18.89 -1.21 -9.38
N ASP A 238 19.41 -2.20 -10.11
CA ASP A 238 18.67 -3.43 -10.48
C ASP A 238 17.33 -3.15 -11.19
N ARG A 239 17.32 -2.17 -12.10
CA ARG A 239 16.18 -1.86 -12.98
C ARG A 239 16.55 -2.15 -14.44
N CYS A 240 16.18 -3.33 -14.89
CA CYS A 240 16.37 -3.88 -16.24
C CYS A 240 15.09 -3.89 -17.07
N VAL A 241 14.00 -3.28 -16.61
CA VAL A 241 12.73 -3.17 -17.36
C VAL A 241 12.31 -1.71 -17.37
N SER A 242 11.87 -1.25 -18.53
CA SER A 242 11.37 0.09 -18.79
C SER A 242 10.23 0.01 -19.80
N THR A 243 9.58 1.12 -20.09
CA THR A 243 8.46 1.22 -21.02
C THR A 243 8.73 2.26 -22.10
N THR A 244 8.09 2.11 -23.27
CA THR A 244 8.18 3.03 -24.43
C THR A 244 6.79 3.28 -25.04
N ASP A 245 6.51 4.51 -25.45
CA ASP A 245 5.34 4.94 -26.22
C ASP A 245 5.62 5.09 -27.74
N ASP A 246 6.79 4.65 -28.23
CA ASP A 246 7.22 4.81 -29.63
C ASP A 246 6.30 4.11 -30.66
N PHE A 247 5.37 3.26 -30.19
CA PHE A 247 4.41 2.51 -31.02
C PHE A 247 2.95 2.78 -30.63
N GLY A 248 2.67 3.86 -29.91
CA GLY A 248 1.32 4.27 -29.51
C GLY A 248 1.31 4.98 -28.16
N SER A 249 0.38 5.90 -27.96
CA SER A 249 0.32 6.76 -26.79
C SER A 249 -0.66 6.27 -25.72
N SER A 250 -1.57 5.33 -26.04
CA SER A 250 -2.53 4.83 -25.06
C SER A 250 -1.96 3.80 -24.09
N VAL A 251 -0.99 2.99 -24.54
CA VAL A 251 -0.38 1.92 -23.74
C VAL A 251 1.10 1.83 -24.08
N GLU A 252 1.95 2.11 -23.10
CA GLU A 252 3.40 1.96 -23.26
C GLU A 252 3.81 0.47 -23.32
N LEU A 253 4.68 0.13 -24.25
CA LEU A 253 5.23 -1.21 -24.41
C LEU A 253 6.40 -1.45 -23.44
N PRO A 254 6.40 -2.55 -22.68
CA PRO A 254 7.54 -2.90 -21.85
C PRO A 254 8.72 -3.41 -22.71
N TYR A 255 9.93 -3.05 -22.31
CA TYR A 255 11.17 -3.56 -22.88
C TYR A 255 12.23 -3.81 -21.80
N TYR A 256 13.18 -4.70 -22.09
CA TYR A 256 14.34 -4.92 -21.22
C TYR A 256 15.44 -3.91 -21.52
N LYS A 257 15.91 -3.21 -20.50
CA LYS A 257 16.98 -2.20 -20.59
C LYS A 257 18.24 -2.71 -19.87
N PHE A 258 19.38 -2.71 -20.54
CA PHE A 258 20.67 -2.98 -19.94
C PHE A 258 21.60 -1.81 -20.26
N GLU A 259 21.84 -0.99 -19.25
CA GLU A 259 22.64 0.22 -19.32
C GLU A 259 23.87 0.06 -18.43
N LYS A 260 24.96 0.65 -18.89
CA LYS A 260 26.24 0.61 -18.21
C LYS A 260 26.16 1.36 -16.88
N GLU A 261 26.75 0.79 -15.84
CA GLU A 261 26.83 1.45 -14.52
C GLU A 261 28.03 2.40 -14.42
N ILE A 262 29.19 1.97 -14.91
CA ILE A 262 30.44 2.72 -14.90
C ILE A 262 30.88 2.94 -16.35
N ASP A 263 30.77 4.19 -16.82
CA ASP A 263 31.02 4.59 -18.23
C ASP A 263 32.41 4.19 -18.76
N THR A 264 33.40 4.19 -17.88
CA THR A 264 34.81 3.89 -18.21
C THR A 264 35.13 2.40 -18.29
N LYS A 265 34.16 1.53 -18.04
CA LYS A 265 34.33 0.06 -18.08
C LYS A 265 33.42 -0.58 -19.12
N PRO A 266 33.83 -1.70 -19.73
CA PRO A 266 32.94 -2.46 -20.60
C PRO A 266 31.77 -3.06 -19.82
N MET A 267 30.68 -3.38 -20.52
CA MET A 267 29.48 -3.99 -19.96
C MET A 267 29.29 -5.37 -20.59
N SER A 268 29.18 -6.44 -19.79
CA SER A 268 29.00 -7.81 -20.32
C SER A 268 27.67 -8.38 -19.89
N LEU A 269 26.95 -8.96 -20.85
CA LEU A 269 25.63 -9.57 -20.68
C LEU A 269 25.67 -10.97 -21.28
N ASP A 270 25.17 -11.98 -20.55
CA ASP A 270 24.77 -13.28 -21.10
C ASP A 270 23.43 -13.65 -20.45
N MET A 271 22.37 -13.58 -21.25
CA MET A 271 21.01 -13.97 -20.88
C MET A 271 20.47 -15.00 -21.88
N GLU A 272 19.87 -16.06 -21.36
CA GLU A 272 19.32 -17.15 -22.15
C GLU A 272 17.90 -17.46 -21.70
N ARG A 273 17.06 -17.88 -22.63
CA ARG A 273 15.75 -18.47 -22.36
C ARG A 273 15.66 -19.76 -23.16
N SER A 274 14.81 -20.67 -22.71
CA SER A 274 14.51 -21.88 -23.45
C SER A 274 13.01 -22.08 -23.61
N GLU A 275 12.62 -22.68 -24.72
CA GLU A 275 11.27 -23.14 -24.96
C GLU A 275 11.27 -24.50 -25.66
N THR A 276 10.17 -25.24 -25.55
CA THR A 276 10.03 -26.56 -26.19
C THR A 276 9.21 -26.41 -27.45
N LEU A 277 9.80 -26.77 -28.60
CA LEU A 277 9.21 -26.63 -29.92
C LEU A 277 9.07 -28.01 -30.59
N PRO A 278 8.07 -28.21 -31.46
CA PRO A 278 8.04 -29.38 -32.32
C PRO A 278 9.16 -29.33 -33.36
N ALA A 279 9.40 -30.46 -34.04
CA ALA A 279 10.31 -30.48 -35.17
C ALA A 279 9.78 -29.58 -36.28
N GLY A 280 10.65 -28.77 -36.88
CA GLY A 280 10.23 -27.80 -37.89
C GLY A 280 11.35 -26.84 -38.28
N ARG A 281 11.03 -25.93 -39.20
CA ARG A 281 11.94 -24.88 -39.64
C ARG A 281 11.57 -23.57 -38.97
N TYR A 282 12.55 -22.89 -38.42
CA TYR A 282 12.36 -21.69 -37.62
C TYR A 282 13.39 -20.61 -37.93
N HIS A 283 13.06 -19.38 -37.60
CA HIS A 283 14.01 -18.30 -37.42
C HIS A 283 13.66 -17.51 -36.15
N ILE A 284 14.63 -16.78 -35.61
CA ILE A 284 14.40 -15.91 -34.45
C ILE A 284 14.36 -14.48 -34.92
N GLU A 285 13.33 -13.75 -34.53
CA GLU A 285 13.20 -12.32 -34.73
C GLU A 285 13.39 -11.60 -33.40
N ALA A 286 14.15 -10.52 -33.43
CA ALA A 286 14.38 -9.66 -32.27
C ALA A 286 14.23 -8.20 -32.66
N ILE A 287 13.61 -7.43 -31.77
CA ILE A 287 13.54 -5.97 -31.87
C ILE A 287 14.39 -5.41 -30.75
N THR A 288 15.46 -4.74 -31.14
CA THR A 288 16.52 -4.28 -30.23
C THR A 288 17.01 -2.88 -30.60
N ALA A 289 17.55 -2.18 -29.61
CA ALA A 289 18.28 -0.93 -29.81
C ALA A 289 19.60 -1.01 -29.05
N ALA A 290 20.73 -1.02 -29.74
CA ALA A 290 22.05 -1.07 -29.12
C ALA A 290 22.85 0.18 -29.48
N ASP A 291 23.51 0.80 -28.49
CA ASP A 291 24.33 2.01 -28.75
C ASP A 291 25.61 1.70 -29.55
N GLY A 292 26.04 0.44 -29.59
CA GLY A 292 27.20 0.02 -30.35
C GLY A 292 27.29 -1.50 -30.54
N PRO A 293 28.30 -1.97 -31.29
CA PRO A 293 28.50 -3.38 -31.53
C PRO A 293 29.00 -4.11 -30.26
N GLY A 294 28.84 -5.43 -30.22
CA GLY A 294 29.45 -6.29 -29.19
C GLY A 294 28.49 -7.24 -28.49
N ILE A 295 27.18 -6.97 -28.54
CA ILE A 295 26.15 -7.93 -28.15
C ILE A 295 25.68 -8.70 -29.38
N ASN A 296 25.43 -9.99 -29.19
CA ASN A 296 24.92 -10.85 -30.24
C ASN A 296 23.64 -11.56 -29.80
N LEU A 297 22.71 -11.72 -30.72
CA LEU A 297 21.61 -12.67 -30.63
C LEU A 297 22.18 -14.06 -30.89
N PHE A 298 21.80 -15.06 -30.09
CA PHE A 298 22.23 -16.43 -30.30
C PHE A 298 21.10 -17.42 -30.13
N TYR A 299 21.29 -18.60 -30.70
CA TYR A 299 20.52 -19.80 -30.38
C TYR A 299 21.42 -21.02 -30.37
N THR A 300 21.02 -22.04 -29.62
CA THR A 300 21.75 -23.28 -29.46
C THR A 300 20.93 -24.42 -30.07
N GLU A 301 21.45 -25.00 -31.14
CA GLU A 301 20.86 -26.14 -31.82
C GLU A 301 21.86 -27.30 -31.79
N ARG A 302 21.43 -28.49 -31.36
CA ARG A 302 22.28 -29.71 -31.27
C ARG A 302 23.62 -29.47 -30.55
N GLY A 303 23.61 -28.65 -29.50
CA GLY A 303 24.81 -28.31 -28.71
C GLY A 303 25.76 -27.30 -29.36
N ARG A 304 25.43 -26.76 -30.54
CA ARG A 304 26.19 -25.69 -31.20
C ARG A 304 25.50 -24.34 -31.03
N ARG A 305 26.22 -23.35 -30.52
CA ARG A 305 25.73 -21.97 -30.38
C ARG A 305 25.99 -21.22 -31.69
N ILE A 306 24.92 -20.82 -32.36
CA ILE A 306 24.94 -20.00 -33.57
C ILE A 306 24.65 -18.55 -33.15
N VAL A 307 25.40 -17.61 -33.70
CA VAL A 307 25.46 -16.22 -33.24
C VAL A 307 25.20 -15.28 -34.41
N THR A 308 24.37 -14.26 -34.19
CA THR A 308 24.04 -13.19 -35.13
C THR A 308 24.24 -11.83 -34.43
N PRO A 309 25.10 -10.94 -34.94
CA PRO A 309 25.33 -9.64 -34.30
C PRO A 309 24.06 -8.83 -34.12
N VAL A 310 23.92 -8.15 -32.98
CA VAL A 310 22.87 -7.15 -32.79
C VAL A 310 23.23 -5.89 -33.55
N LEU A 311 22.29 -5.36 -34.31
CA LEU A 311 22.47 -4.14 -35.08
C LEU A 311 22.53 -2.92 -34.14
N PRO A 312 23.51 -2.02 -34.30
CA PRO A 312 23.50 -0.73 -33.62
C PRO A 312 22.30 0.12 -34.06
N ARG A 313 21.85 0.97 -33.14
CA ARG A 313 20.81 1.98 -33.37
C ARG A 313 21.20 2.86 -34.55
N LEU A 314 20.21 3.36 -35.29
CA LEU A 314 20.42 4.26 -36.44
C LEU A 314 21.33 3.70 -37.54
N SER A 315 21.54 2.37 -37.58
CA SER A 315 22.22 1.76 -38.72
C SER A 315 21.38 1.98 -39.98
N SER A 316 22.03 2.43 -41.06
CA SER A 316 21.40 2.78 -42.34
C SER A 316 20.96 1.57 -43.17
N GLY A 317 20.75 0.41 -42.51
CA GLY A 317 20.51 -0.88 -43.13
C GLY A 317 19.12 -1.47 -42.89
N PHE A 318 18.91 -2.67 -43.43
CA PHE A 318 17.68 -3.45 -43.27
C PHE A 318 17.33 -3.66 -41.79
N GLY A 319 16.09 -3.30 -41.44
CA GLY A 319 15.52 -3.58 -40.12
C GLY A 319 15.33 -2.35 -39.25
N ASN A 320 15.92 -1.19 -39.57
CA ASN A 320 15.66 0.04 -38.83
C ASN A 320 14.18 0.44 -38.99
N MET A 321 13.48 0.56 -37.86
CA MET A 321 12.04 0.81 -37.85
C MET A 321 11.66 2.19 -38.39
N SER A 322 12.58 3.17 -38.39
CA SER A 322 12.34 4.47 -39.07
C SER A 322 12.18 4.37 -40.58
N THR A 323 12.54 3.24 -41.18
CA THR A 323 12.46 3.00 -42.63
C THR A 323 11.48 1.88 -42.98
N MET A 324 10.80 1.29 -41.98
CA MET A 324 9.91 0.16 -42.20
C MET A 324 8.51 0.63 -42.62
N PRO A 325 7.94 0.08 -43.71
CA PRO A 325 6.57 0.38 -44.12
C PRO A 325 5.55 0.04 -43.02
N TYR A 326 4.47 0.82 -42.94
CA TYR A 326 3.39 0.64 -41.97
C TYR A 326 2.88 -0.81 -41.89
N ASP A 327 2.56 -1.42 -43.04
CA ASP A 327 2.01 -2.77 -43.10
C ASP A 327 2.95 -3.83 -42.50
N SER A 328 4.26 -3.62 -42.62
CA SER A 328 5.27 -4.52 -42.07
C SER A 328 5.32 -4.45 -40.54
N VAL A 329 5.22 -3.24 -39.97
CA VAL A 329 5.23 -3.01 -38.53
C VAL A 329 3.89 -3.38 -37.89
N ALA A 330 2.78 -3.12 -38.58
CA ALA A 330 1.44 -3.54 -38.16
C ALA A 330 1.38 -5.07 -37.96
N LYS A 331 2.00 -5.84 -38.86
CA LYS A 331 2.11 -7.32 -38.73
C LYS A 331 2.93 -7.78 -37.54
N LEU A 332 3.78 -6.93 -36.98
CA LEU A 332 4.49 -7.25 -35.74
C LEU A 332 3.56 -7.20 -34.53
N GLY A 333 2.40 -6.55 -34.62
CA GLY A 333 1.48 -6.37 -33.48
C GLY A 333 2.15 -5.55 -32.38
N LEU A 334 2.76 -4.43 -32.75
CA LEU A 334 3.35 -3.45 -31.83
C LEU A 334 2.43 -2.25 -31.60
N PHE A 335 1.53 -1.95 -32.55
CA PHE A 335 0.61 -0.84 -32.40
C PHE A 335 -0.45 -1.16 -31.35
N ASN A 336 -0.44 -0.39 -30.27
CA ASN A 336 -1.43 -0.48 -29.22
C ASN A 336 -2.64 0.44 -29.49
N ASP A 337 -2.49 1.35 -30.45
CA ASP A 337 -3.52 2.24 -30.95
C ASP A 337 -3.92 1.92 -32.39
N SER A 338 -5.06 2.46 -32.81
CA SER A 338 -5.42 2.55 -34.23
C SER A 338 -4.54 3.60 -34.93
N ILE A 339 -3.25 3.29 -35.05
CA ILE A 339 -2.26 4.15 -35.72
C ILE A 339 -2.53 4.09 -37.21
N THR A 340 -2.77 5.26 -37.82
CA THR A 340 -2.92 5.38 -39.27
C THR A 340 -1.54 5.39 -39.97
N PRO A 341 -1.46 5.03 -41.26
CA PRO A 341 -0.20 5.11 -42.02
C PRO A 341 0.45 6.51 -41.98
N LEU A 342 -0.36 7.58 -41.95
CA LEU A 342 0.13 8.96 -41.85
C LEU A 342 0.75 9.25 -40.48
N GLN A 343 0.12 8.80 -39.39
CA GLN A 343 0.68 8.92 -38.04
C GLN A 343 1.96 8.10 -37.88
N TRP A 344 2.02 6.90 -38.47
CA TRP A 344 3.22 6.09 -38.49
C TRP A 344 4.37 6.80 -39.23
N HIS A 345 4.09 7.51 -40.32
CA HIS A 345 5.12 8.30 -41.02
C HIS A 345 5.70 9.42 -40.14
N THR A 346 4.89 10.07 -39.31
CA THR A 346 5.39 11.09 -38.37
C THR A 346 6.18 10.48 -37.21
N MET A 347 5.71 9.35 -36.65
CA MET A 347 6.37 8.68 -35.52
C MET A 347 7.68 7.97 -35.90
N GLN A 348 7.82 7.53 -37.16
CA GLN A 348 9.03 6.84 -37.65
C GLN A 348 10.31 7.67 -37.49
N ALA A 349 10.23 8.99 -37.68
CA ALA A 349 11.39 9.86 -37.69
C ALA A 349 11.85 10.25 -36.27
N ASP A 350 10.90 10.42 -35.35
CA ASP A 350 11.16 10.98 -34.02
C ASP A 350 11.25 9.90 -32.93
N ASP A 351 10.38 8.88 -32.98
CA ASP A 351 10.17 7.96 -31.86
C ASP A 351 10.69 6.54 -32.17
N ALA A 352 10.29 5.96 -33.30
CA ALA A 352 10.58 4.54 -33.59
C ALA A 352 12.00 4.30 -34.14
N GLY A 353 12.75 5.34 -34.50
CA GLY A 353 14.05 5.22 -35.18
C GLY A 353 15.20 4.66 -34.35
N GLU A 354 15.02 4.52 -33.03
CA GLU A 354 16.00 3.83 -32.19
C GLU A 354 15.93 2.30 -32.31
N TRP A 355 14.79 1.75 -32.75
CA TRP A 355 14.55 0.32 -32.78
C TRP A 355 14.93 -0.31 -34.12
N SER A 356 15.54 -1.50 -34.05
CA SER A 356 15.87 -2.30 -35.21
C SER A 356 15.27 -3.71 -35.08
N LEU A 357 14.46 -4.10 -36.07
CA LEU A 357 14.02 -5.47 -36.28
C LEU A 357 15.11 -6.26 -37.02
N GLN A 358 15.62 -7.30 -36.38
CA GLN A 358 16.58 -8.22 -36.96
C GLN A 358 16.08 -9.65 -36.91
N ARG A 359 16.54 -10.48 -37.85
CA ARG A 359 16.23 -11.91 -37.91
C ARG A 359 17.49 -12.74 -38.04
N THR A 360 17.51 -13.91 -37.39
CA THR A 360 18.55 -14.92 -37.63
C THR A 360 18.34 -15.57 -39.01
N PRO A 361 19.37 -16.24 -39.56
CA PRO A 361 19.16 -17.23 -40.61
C PRO A 361 18.16 -18.29 -40.14
N SER A 362 17.38 -18.82 -41.08
CA SER A 362 16.48 -19.93 -40.82
C SER A 362 17.26 -21.20 -40.51
N PHE A 363 16.75 -22.02 -39.61
CA PHE A 363 17.36 -23.27 -39.18
C PHE A 363 16.32 -24.38 -39.00
N ASP A 364 16.74 -25.62 -39.23
CA ASP A 364 15.93 -26.80 -38.97
C ASP A 364 16.13 -27.25 -37.51
N HIS A 365 15.04 -27.30 -36.75
CA HIS A 365 15.00 -27.77 -35.37
C HIS A 365 14.47 -29.20 -35.33
N ALA A 366 15.18 -30.09 -34.63
CA ALA A 366 14.80 -31.51 -34.54
C ALA A 366 13.57 -31.77 -33.64
N GLY A 367 13.10 -30.76 -32.93
CA GLY A 367 12.07 -30.86 -31.90
C GLY A 367 12.67 -31.09 -30.51
N GLY A 368 12.03 -30.52 -29.50
CA GLY A 368 12.51 -30.51 -28.13
C GLY A 368 12.90 -29.10 -27.67
N LYS A 369 13.89 -29.01 -26.79
CA LYS A 369 14.28 -27.76 -26.14
C LYS A 369 15.19 -26.93 -27.07
N LEU A 370 14.75 -25.73 -27.43
CA LEU A 370 15.57 -24.70 -28.07
C LEU A 370 16.00 -23.67 -27.01
N THR A 371 17.28 -23.34 -26.96
CA THR A 371 17.81 -22.26 -26.09
C THR A 371 18.27 -21.10 -26.95
N TYR A 372 17.90 -19.87 -26.60
CA TYR A 372 18.26 -18.67 -27.34
C TYR A 372 18.33 -17.45 -26.42
N GLY A 373 18.95 -16.37 -26.88
CA GLY A 373 19.05 -15.14 -26.08
C GLY A 373 20.10 -14.17 -26.59
N PHE A 374 20.63 -13.35 -25.68
CA PHE A 374 21.62 -12.31 -25.99
C PHE A 374 22.90 -12.52 -25.19
N ALA A 375 24.05 -12.44 -25.86
CA ALA A 375 25.33 -12.52 -25.19
C ALA A 375 26.42 -11.68 -25.86
N GLY A 376 27.30 -11.11 -25.03
CA GLY A 376 28.48 -10.41 -25.47
C GLY A 376 28.91 -9.31 -24.52
N THR A 377 29.74 -8.41 -25.03
CA THR A 377 30.31 -7.29 -24.27
C THR A 377 30.21 -6.00 -25.07
N LEU A 378 29.54 -5.00 -24.52
CA LEU A 378 29.57 -3.64 -25.07
C LEU A 378 30.88 -2.95 -24.67
N PRO A 379 31.59 -2.32 -25.63
CA PRO A 379 32.81 -1.58 -25.37
C PRO A 379 32.54 -0.24 -24.67
N VAL A 380 33.62 0.40 -24.23
CA VAL A 380 33.58 1.80 -23.76
C VAL A 380 33.10 2.70 -24.91
N GLY A 381 32.16 3.61 -24.63
CA GLY A 381 31.49 4.45 -25.64
C GLY A 381 30.14 3.92 -26.16
N ALA A 382 29.79 2.66 -25.90
CA ALA A 382 28.44 2.12 -26.11
C ALA A 382 27.76 1.86 -24.77
N ASP A 383 26.69 2.59 -24.48
CA ASP A 383 26.23 2.74 -23.09
C ASP A 383 25.04 1.87 -22.71
N LYS A 384 24.22 1.46 -23.68
CA LYS A 384 23.09 0.56 -23.41
C LYS A 384 22.71 -0.35 -24.56
N ILE A 385 21.98 -1.40 -24.21
CA ILE A 385 21.17 -2.22 -25.11
C ILE A 385 19.75 -2.33 -24.55
N LYS A 386 18.77 -2.14 -25.43
CA LYS A 386 17.35 -2.35 -25.18
C LYS A 386 16.86 -3.55 -25.99
N VAL A 387 16.00 -4.37 -25.40
CA VAL A 387 15.34 -5.51 -26.05
C VAL A 387 13.83 -5.36 -25.88
N LEU A 388 13.15 -4.93 -26.93
CA LEU A 388 11.69 -4.75 -26.92
C LEU A 388 10.97 -6.10 -27.05
N ARG A 389 11.45 -6.95 -27.94
CA ARG A 389 10.82 -8.25 -28.22
C ARG A 389 11.82 -9.23 -28.79
N ILE A 390 11.60 -10.50 -28.50
CA ILE A 390 12.25 -11.62 -29.18
C ILE A 390 11.24 -12.76 -29.32
N ARG A 391 11.19 -13.37 -30.50
CA ARG A 391 10.25 -14.46 -30.81
C ARG A 391 10.90 -15.49 -31.74
N VAL A 392 10.58 -16.76 -31.51
CA VAL A 392 10.88 -17.82 -32.47
C VAL A 392 9.67 -17.96 -33.39
N VAL A 393 9.92 -17.86 -34.69
CA VAL A 393 8.88 -17.85 -35.72
C VAL A 393 9.02 -19.13 -36.53
N SER A 394 7.92 -19.87 -36.68
CA SER A 394 7.88 -21.04 -37.55
C SER A 394 7.81 -20.59 -39.00
N GLU A 395 8.72 -21.10 -39.83
CA GLU A 395 8.59 -21.02 -41.28
C GLU A 395 7.70 -22.19 -41.71
N ALA A 396 6.50 -21.89 -42.23
CA ALA A 396 5.68 -22.91 -42.84
C ALA A 396 6.47 -23.59 -43.97
N TYR A 397 6.52 -24.92 -43.97
CA TYR A 397 7.11 -25.69 -45.05
C TYR A 397 6.23 -25.52 -46.32
N GLY A 398 6.50 -24.47 -47.09
CA GLY A 398 5.92 -24.25 -48.42
C GLY A 398 4.90 -23.12 -48.51
N ALA A 399 5.35 -21.97 -49.02
CA ALA A 399 4.74 -21.37 -50.19
C ALA A 399 5.90 -21.04 -51.14
N LYS A 400 6.04 -21.84 -52.20
CA LYS A 400 6.83 -21.46 -53.37
C LYS A 400 6.15 -20.30 -54.08
#